data_AF-A0A7W9QH74-F1
#
_entry.id   AF-A0A7W9QH74-F1
#
_cell.length_a   1.000
_cell.length_b   1.000
_cell.length_c   1.000
_cell.angle_alpha   90.00
_cell.angle_beta   90.00
_cell.angle_gamma   90.00
#
_symmetry.space_group_name_H-M   'P 1'
#
loop_
_entity.id
_entity.type
_entity.pdbx_description
1 polymer ?
#
loop_
_entity_poly.entity_id
_entity_poly.type
_entity_poly.pdbx_seq_one_letter_code
_entity_poly.pdbx_strand_id
1 'polypeptide(L)'
;MTERRLGTAACGPITRDTLADCEGIVRWGGDDGDVDESLFYVAAAPHDELLRQVADKLRRWDATPGKGAGAGVDVLSPAHHRRADHLAHVQQSA
;
A
#
# COMPACT_ATOMS: atom_id res chain seq x y z
N MET A 1 24.59 5.38 -20.11
CA MET A 1 23.59 4.30 -20.08
C MET A 1 22.42 4.86 -19.31
N THR A 2 21.51 5.49 -20.04
CA THR A 2 20.40 6.26 -19.46
C THR A 2 19.21 5.32 -19.40
N GLU A 3 18.88 4.85 -18.21
CA GLU A 3 17.69 4.03 -17.99
C GLU A 3 16.46 4.81 -18.46
N ARG A 4 15.76 4.21 -19.42
CA ARG A 4 14.46 4.68 -19.88
C ARG A 4 13.53 4.67 -18.69
N ARG A 5 12.93 5.83 -18.39
CA ARG A 5 11.70 5.95 -17.61
C ARG A 5 10.64 5.04 -18.24
N LEU A 6 10.54 3.81 -17.75
CA LEU A 6 9.37 2.96 -17.96
C LEU A 6 8.27 3.51 -17.08
N GLY A 7 7.64 4.58 -17.58
CA GLY A 7 6.42 5.10 -17.00
C GLY A 7 5.31 4.06 -17.12
N THR A 8 4.72 3.73 -15.97
CA THR A 8 3.39 3.12 -15.78
C THR A 8 3.29 1.59 -15.91
N ALA A 9 3.41 0.96 -14.74
CA ALA A 9 2.48 -0.04 -14.21
C ALA A 9 2.36 -1.40 -14.93
N ALA A 10 3.12 -2.38 -14.45
CA ALA A 10 2.73 -3.79 -14.53
C ALA A 10 2.48 -4.45 -13.16
N CYS A 11 2.95 -3.87 -12.03
CA CYS A 11 2.73 -4.41 -10.68
C CYS A 11 2.05 -3.45 -9.68
N GLY A 12 2.02 -2.14 -9.98
CA GLY A 12 1.63 -1.08 -9.04
C GLY A 12 0.23 -1.17 -8.40
N PRO A 13 -0.86 -1.51 -9.12
CA PRO A 13 -2.22 -1.41 -8.57
C PRO A 13 -2.50 -2.39 -7.42
N ILE A 14 -2.05 -3.64 -7.53
CA ILE A 14 -2.30 -4.68 -6.51
C ILE A 14 -1.46 -4.40 -5.26
N THR A 15 -0.18 -4.04 -5.45
CA THR A 15 0.70 -3.65 -4.34
C THR A 15 0.12 -2.45 -3.59
N ARG A 16 -0.29 -1.40 -4.31
CA ARG A 16 -0.89 -0.21 -3.67
C ARG A 16 -2.25 -0.50 -3.02
N ASP A 17 -3.10 -1.31 -3.63
CA ASP A 17 -4.37 -1.72 -2.99
C ASP A 17 -4.14 -2.51 -1.69
N THR A 18 -3.12 -3.37 -1.69
CA THR A 18 -2.69 -4.12 -0.49
C THR A 18 -2.17 -3.15 0.57
N LEU A 19 -1.30 -2.21 0.19
CA LEU A 19 -0.78 -1.21 1.12
C LEU A 19 -1.85 -0.21 1.59
N ALA A 20 -2.96 -0.05 0.86
CA ALA A 20 -4.09 0.76 1.30
C ALA A 20 -4.78 0.14 2.54
N ASP A 21 -4.63 -1.17 2.77
CA ASP A 21 -5.04 -1.79 4.05
C ASP A 21 -4.18 -1.31 5.22
N CYS A 22 -2.98 -0.77 4.96
CA CYS A 22 -2.13 -0.16 5.99
C CYS A 22 -2.48 1.31 6.24
N GLU A 23 -3.53 1.86 5.62
CA GLU A 23 -4.05 3.22 5.88
C GLU A 23 -2.97 4.31 5.73
N GLY A 24 -2.00 4.09 4.86
CA GLY A 24 -0.92 5.05 4.56
C GLY A 24 0.27 5.03 5.54
N ILE A 25 0.24 4.22 6.61
CA ILE A 25 1.37 4.15 7.54
C ILE A 25 2.59 3.42 6.96
N VAL A 26 2.36 2.55 5.97
CA VAL A 26 3.40 1.86 5.20
C VAL A 26 3.51 2.53 3.84
N ARG A 27 4.70 3.00 3.51
CA ARG A 27 5.05 3.59 2.22
C ARG A 27 5.74 2.58 1.32
N TRP A 28 5.56 2.75 0.00
CA TRP A 28 6.27 2.01 -1.03
C TRP A 28 7.28 2.93 -1.72
N GLY A 29 8.54 2.49 -1.81
CA GLY A 29 9.57 3.24 -2.54
C GLY A 29 9.26 3.41 -4.03
N GLY A 30 8.32 2.64 -4.58
CA GLY A 30 7.80 2.86 -5.94
C GLY A 30 6.99 4.15 -6.11
N ASP A 31 6.53 4.77 -5.03
CA ASP A 31 5.84 6.06 -5.00
C ASP A 31 6.73 7.22 -4.55
N ASP A 32 7.99 6.96 -4.22
CA ASP A 32 8.97 7.98 -3.84
C ASP A 32 9.63 8.62 -5.07
N GLY A 33 10.26 9.79 -4.87
CA GLY A 33 10.94 10.51 -5.95
C GLY A 33 12.11 9.74 -6.56
N ASP A 34 12.90 9.08 -5.70
CA ASP A 34 13.89 8.08 -6.09
C ASP A 34 13.24 6.70 -6.00
N VAL A 35 12.85 6.18 -7.15
CA VAL A 35 12.04 4.95 -7.24
C VAL A 35 12.84 3.72 -6.80
N ASP A 36 12.35 3.04 -5.76
CA ASP A 36 12.79 1.69 -5.35
C ASP A 36 11.57 0.78 -5.14
N GLU A 37 11.26 -0.04 -6.15
CA GLU A 37 10.09 -0.92 -6.12
C GLU A 37 10.19 -2.04 -5.08
N SER A 38 11.38 -2.31 -4.54
CA SER A 38 11.60 -3.36 -3.53
C SER A 38 11.47 -2.84 -2.08
N LEU A 39 11.47 -1.52 -1.91
CA LEU A 39 11.47 -0.87 -0.61
C LEU A 39 10.06 -0.69 -0.05
N PHE A 40 9.84 -1.19 1.16
CA PHE A 40 8.65 -0.94 1.97
C PHE A 40 9.09 -0.49 3.36
N TYR A 41 8.47 0.57 3.89
CA TYR A 41 8.87 1.12 5.19
C TYR A 41 7.69 1.73 5.94
N VAL A 42 7.77 1.69 7.28
CA VAL A 42 6.82 2.37 8.15
C VAL A 42 7.22 3.84 8.23
N ALA A 43 6.33 4.72 7.79
CA ALA A 43 6.54 6.17 7.81
C ALA A 43 5.90 6.85 9.02
N ALA A 44 5.08 6.13 9.78
CA ALA A 44 4.50 6.62 11.01
C ALA A 44 5.55 6.78 12.13
N ALA A 45 5.38 7.80 12.97
CA ALA A 45 6.25 8.02 14.12
C ALA A 45 6.11 6.90 15.16
N PRO A 46 7.14 6.66 16.00
CA PRO A 46 6.98 5.83 17.19
C PRO A 46 5.81 6.34 18.04
N HIS A 47 4.97 5.41 18.52
CA HIS A 47 3.77 5.70 19.33
C HIS A 47 2.62 6.44 18.61
N ASP A 48 2.65 6.54 17.28
CA ASP A 48 1.50 7.02 16.53
C ASP A 48 0.25 6.15 16.82
N GLU A 49 -0.85 6.81 17.15
CA GLU A 49 -2.11 6.13 17.46
C GLU A 49 -2.66 5.38 16.25
N LEU A 50 -2.46 5.90 15.03
CA LEU A 50 -2.89 5.26 13.80
C LEU A 50 -2.12 3.96 13.57
N LEU A 51 -0.81 3.96 13.83
CA LEU A 51 0.02 2.74 13.77
C LEU A 51 -0.53 1.64 14.69
N ARG A 52 -0.92 2.00 15.92
CA ARG A 52 -1.53 1.05 16.86
C ARG A 52 -2.87 0.51 16.36
N GLN A 53 -3.73 1.40 15.83
CA GLN A 53 -5.04 1.01 15.30
C GLN A 53 -4.94 0.05 14.11
N VAL A 54 -4.06 0.34 13.16
CA VAL A 54 -3.82 -0.53 12.01
C VAL A 54 -3.22 -1.86 12.44
N ALA A 55 -2.25 -1.86 13.35
CA ALA A 55 -1.69 -3.09 13.89
C ALA A 55 -2.77 -3.97 14.57
N ASP A 56 -3.69 -3.36 15.33
CA ASP A 56 -4.82 -4.06 15.94
C ASP A 56 -5.79 -4.61 14.88
N LYS A 57 -6.04 -3.87 13.80
CA LYS A 57 -6.85 -4.33 12.67
C LYS A 57 -6.23 -5.57 12.01
N LEU A 58 -4.94 -5.51 11.68
CA LEU A 58 -4.24 -6.62 11.02
C LEU A 58 -4.20 -7.86 11.92
N ARG A 59 -3.96 -7.70 13.24
CA ARG A 59 -4.06 -8.81 14.21
C ARG A 59 -5.43 -9.48 14.24
N ARG A 60 -6.52 -8.70 14.13
CA ARG A 60 -7.88 -9.27 14.06
C ARG A 60 -8.12 -10.04 12.76
N TRP A 61 -7.57 -9.58 11.65
CA TRP A 61 -7.66 -10.28 10.37
C TRP A 61 -6.86 -11.58 10.38
N ASP A 62 -5.65 -11.57 10.92
CA ASP A 62 -4.82 -12.79 11.09
C ASP A 62 -5.56 -13.87 11.91
N ALA A 63 -6.28 -13.46 12.97
CA ALA A 63 -7.10 -14.36 13.77
C ALA A 63 -8.41 -14.81 13.09
N THR A 64 -8.78 -14.27 11.93
CA THR A 64 -10.08 -14.52 11.26
C THR A 64 -9.87 -14.99 9.82
N PRO A 65 -10.01 -16.29 9.52
CA PRO A 65 -9.88 -16.80 8.15
C PRO A 65 -10.77 -16.06 7.15
N GLY A 66 -10.21 -15.72 5.98
CA GLY A 66 -10.93 -15.03 4.91
C GLY A 66 -11.09 -13.51 5.12
N LYS A 67 -10.30 -12.88 6.00
CA LYS A 67 -10.22 -11.43 6.14
C LYS A 67 -8.83 -10.90 5.75
N GLY A 68 -8.81 -9.68 5.23
CA GLY A 68 -7.58 -8.96 4.87
C GLY A 68 -7.06 -9.25 3.46
N ALA A 69 -5.83 -8.81 3.21
CA ALA A 69 -5.15 -9.00 1.94
C ALA A 69 -5.08 -10.48 1.55
N GLY A 70 -5.39 -10.78 0.28
CA GLY A 70 -5.42 -12.16 -0.21
C GLY A 70 -6.65 -12.99 0.19
N ALA A 71 -7.59 -12.43 0.96
CA ALA A 71 -8.93 -13.01 1.04
C ALA A 71 -9.55 -13.08 -0.37
N GLY A 72 -10.47 -14.01 -0.62
CA GLY A 72 -11.08 -14.25 -1.94
C GLY A 72 -11.95 -13.09 -2.46
N VAL A 73 -11.33 -11.94 -2.72
CA VAL A 73 -11.91 -10.70 -3.20
C VAL A 73 -11.47 -10.45 -4.64
N ASP A 74 -12.32 -9.75 -5.40
CA ASP A 74 -11.96 -9.27 -6.73
C ASP A 74 -11.05 -8.05 -6.63
N VAL A 75 -9.73 -8.32 -6.65
CA VAL A 75 -8.68 -7.29 -6.60
C VAL A 75 -8.67 -6.38 -7.84
N LEU A 76 -9.36 -6.76 -8.92
CA LEU A 76 -9.49 -5.96 -10.14
C LEU A 76 -10.77 -5.13 -10.16
N SER A 77 -11.57 -5.18 -9.09
CA SER A 77 -12.81 -4.41 -9.04
C SER A 77 -12.53 -2.89 -8.98
N PRO A 78 -13.44 -2.04 -9.49
CA PRO A 78 -13.26 -0.58 -9.46
C PRO A 78 -13.09 0.01 -8.06
N ALA A 79 -13.55 -0.68 -7.02
CA ALA A 79 -13.35 -0.26 -5.63
C ALA A 79 -11.87 -0.38 -5.23
N HIS A 80 -11.22 -1.49 -5.57
CA HIS A 80 -9.81 -1.75 -5.26
C HIS A 80 -8.88 -0.85 -6.08
N HIS A 81 -9.22 -0.59 -7.35
CA HIS A 81 -8.49 0.39 -8.17
C HIS A 81 -8.51 1.79 -7.53
N ARG A 82 -9.68 2.26 -7.06
CA ARG A 82 -9.79 3.56 -6.40
C ARG A 82 -8.98 3.65 -5.11
N ARG A 83 -8.87 2.56 -4.35
CA ARG A 83 -8.02 2.50 -3.15
C ARG A 83 -6.54 2.64 -3.50
N ALA A 84 -6.10 1.92 -4.54
CA ALA A 84 -4.74 2.02 -5.05
C ALA A 84 -4.39 3.44 -5.55
N ASP A 85 -5.29 4.04 -6.32
CA ASP A 85 -5.13 5.40 -6.85
C ASP A 85 -5.08 6.44 -5.73
N HIS A 86 -5.97 6.30 -4.73
CA HIS A 86 -5.98 7.17 -3.57
C HIS A 86 -4.67 7.07 -2.79
N LEU A 87 -4.16 5.86 -2.55
CA LEU A 87 -2.88 5.68 -1.87
C LEU A 87 -1.72 6.30 -2.66
N ALA A 88 -1.67 6.08 -3.98
CA ALA A 88 -0.65 6.68 -4.84
C ALA A 88 -0.64 8.21 -4.68
N HIS A 89 -1.81 8.83 -4.73
CA HIS A 89 -1.95 10.27 -4.55
C HIS A 89 -1.45 10.75 -3.19
N VAL A 90 -1.83 10.05 -2.10
CA VAL A 90 -1.36 10.37 -0.74
C VAL A 90 0.17 10.25 -0.63
N GLN A 91 0.75 9.19 -1.18
CA GLN A 91 2.20 8.95 -1.04
C GLN A 91 3.04 9.90 -1.88
N GLN A 92 2.59 10.26 -3.07
CA GLN A 92 3.31 11.17 -3.99
C GLN A 92 3.16 12.65 -3.63
N SER A 93 2.23 12.99 -2.74
CA SER A 93 1.96 14.38 -2.31
C SER A 93 2.55 14.75 -0.95
N ALA A 94 3.09 13.76 -0.23
CA ALA A 94 3.74 13.91 1.07
C ALA A 94 5.25 14.06 0.94
#